data_AF-A0A346A330-F1
#
_entry.id   AF-A0A346A330-F1
#
_cell.length_a   1.000
_cell.length_b   1.000
_cell.length_c   1.000
_cell.angle_alpha   90.00
_cell.angle_beta   90.00
_cell.angle_gamma   90.00
#
_symmetry.space_group_name_H-M   'P 1'
#
loop_
_entity.id
_entity.type
_entity.pdbx_description
1 polymer ?
#
loop_
_entity_poly.entity_id
_entity_poly.type
_entity_poly.pdbx_seq_one_letter_code
_entity_poly.pdbx_strand_id
1 'polypeptide(L)'
;MRHLTAVLILTGAFALSGAALARDLTLPKTSSDQLKGACDKAGGTFSQDARGYGCGTDCAGKAGTDCTVFCSADNKCTAQVIGARRPRSVADALTKPKGRR
;
A
#
# COMPACT_ATOMS: atom_id res chain seq x y z
N MET A 1 8.74 1.95 -53.44
CA MET A 1 9.40 1.52 -52.19
C MET A 1 8.43 0.64 -51.41
N ARG A 2 8.57 -0.69 -51.52
CA ARG A 2 7.72 -1.69 -50.83
C ARG A 2 8.66 -2.52 -49.97
N HIS A 3 8.72 -2.21 -48.67
CA HIS A 3 9.32 -3.09 -47.68
C HIS A 3 8.23 -3.43 -46.66
N LEU A 4 7.65 -4.60 -46.84
CA LEU A 4 6.96 -5.36 -45.80
C LEU A 4 7.96 -5.77 -44.72
N THR A 5 7.41 -6.23 -43.59
CA THR A 5 8.06 -6.87 -42.42
C THR A 5 8.73 -5.95 -41.40
N ALA A 6 8.04 -5.68 -40.29
CA ALA A 6 8.32 -6.32 -39.01
C ALA A 6 7.44 -5.71 -37.90
N VAL A 7 6.29 -6.33 -37.68
CA VAL A 7 5.65 -6.42 -36.35
C VAL A 7 6.68 -7.05 -35.41
N LEU A 8 6.97 -6.45 -34.25
CA LEU A 8 7.69 -6.97 -33.06
C LEU A 8 8.25 -5.72 -32.34
N ILE A 9 8.02 -5.39 -31.06
CA ILE A 9 7.86 -6.23 -29.87
C ILE A 9 7.02 -5.43 -28.85
N LEU A 10 5.89 -6.00 -28.43
CA LEU A 10 5.29 -5.73 -27.12
C LEU A 10 6.32 -6.09 -26.06
N THR A 11 7.05 -5.12 -25.50
CA THR A 11 7.72 -5.31 -24.22
C THR A 11 6.68 -5.18 -23.11
N GLY A 12 5.92 -6.25 -22.95
CA GLY A 12 5.16 -6.50 -21.74
C GLY A 12 6.15 -6.54 -20.58
N ALA A 13 6.19 -5.46 -19.79
CA ALA A 13 6.68 -5.53 -18.44
C ALA A 13 5.69 -6.38 -17.64
N PHE A 14 5.85 -7.70 -17.74
CA PHE A 14 5.45 -8.64 -16.71
C PHE A 14 6.28 -8.30 -15.47
N ALA A 15 5.84 -7.26 -14.74
CA ALA A 15 6.18 -7.12 -13.35
C ALA A 15 5.51 -8.30 -12.66
N LEU A 16 6.30 -9.36 -12.45
CA LEU A 16 5.99 -10.50 -11.61
C LEU A 16 5.22 -10.00 -10.39
N SER A 17 3.96 -10.43 -10.34
CA SER A 17 3.10 -10.31 -9.18
C SER A 17 3.79 -11.02 -8.01
N GLY A 18 4.64 -10.30 -7.30
CA GLY A 18 4.75 -10.51 -5.88
C GLY A 18 3.36 -10.20 -5.34
N ALA A 19 2.56 -11.24 -5.12
CA ALA A 19 1.46 -11.13 -4.19
C ALA A 19 2.09 -10.69 -2.88
N ALA A 20 2.21 -9.38 -2.67
CA ALA A 20 2.09 -8.84 -1.34
C ALA A 20 0.81 -9.49 -0.84
N LEU A 21 0.95 -10.48 0.03
CA LEU A 21 -0.16 -11.06 0.76
C LEU A 21 -0.64 -9.95 1.70
N ALA A 22 -1.24 -8.92 1.10
CA ALA A 22 -2.06 -7.91 1.71
C ALA A 22 -3.17 -8.71 2.36
N ARG A 23 -2.94 -9.09 3.61
CA ARG A 23 -4.04 -9.56 4.42
C ARG A 23 -4.86 -8.30 4.65
N ASP A 24 -5.94 -8.18 3.89
CA ASP A 24 -7.00 -7.20 4.14
C ASP A 24 -7.48 -7.41 5.57
N LEU A 25 -6.91 -6.60 6.46
CA LEU A 25 -7.29 -6.57 7.86
C LEU A 25 -8.25 -5.41 8.01
N THR A 26 -9.48 -5.73 8.37
CA THR A 26 -10.49 -4.73 8.72
C THR A 26 -10.00 -3.99 9.96
N LEU A 27 -9.56 -2.76 9.76
CA LEU A 27 -9.17 -1.86 10.84
C LEU A 27 -10.41 -1.10 11.36
N PRO A 28 -10.34 -0.55 12.59
CA PRO A 28 -11.38 0.35 13.09
C PRO A 28 -11.68 1.48 12.10
N LYS A 29 -12.94 1.93 12.08
CA LYS A 29 -13.31 3.09 11.29
C LYS A 29 -12.45 4.28 11.71
N THR A 30 -11.76 4.85 10.75
CA THR A 30 -10.85 5.98 10.94
C THR A 30 -11.34 7.08 10.00
N SER A 31 -11.28 8.36 10.35
CA SER A 31 -11.60 9.44 9.39
C SER A 31 -10.40 9.78 8.50
N SER A 32 -10.61 10.54 7.43
CA SER A 32 -9.52 11.04 6.58
C SER A 32 -8.48 11.84 7.37
N ASP A 33 -8.92 12.72 8.28
CA ASP A 33 -8.04 13.55 9.09
C ASP A 33 -7.23 12.72 10.09
N GLN A 34 -7.85 11.68 10.66
CA GLN A 34 -7.16 10.75 11.55
C GLN A 34 -6.12 9.92 10.78
N LEU A 35 -6.45 9.43 9.58
CA LEU A 35 -5.48 8.70 8.75
C LEU A 35 -4.33 9.62 8.34
N LYS A 36 -4.63 10.86 7.92
CA LYS A 36 -3.63 11.85 7.53
C LYS A 36 -2.67 12.15 8.68
N GLY A 37 -3.18 12.44 9.87
CA GLY A 37 -2.34 12.68 11.05
C GLY A 37 -1.50 11.47 11.46
N ALA A 38 -2.01 10.25 11.29
CA ALA A 38 -1.22 9.03 11.51
C ALA A 38 -0.15 8.85 10.42
N CYS A 39 -0.47 9.19 9.17
CA CYS A 39 0.43 9.12 8.02
C CYS A 39 1.61 10.08 8.16
N ASP A 40 1.33 11.34 8.50
CA ASP A 40 2.34 12.38 8.69
C ASP A 40 3.32 11.98 9.82
N LYS A 41 2.79 11.43 10.93
CA LYS A 41 3.61 10.90 12.03
C LYS A 41 4.48 9.71 11.63
N ALA A 42 4.00 8.88 10.71
CA ALA A 42 4.75 7.75 10.18
C ALA A 42 5.76 8.15 9.09
N GLY A 43 5.81 9.43 8.70
CA GLY A 43 6.63 9.91 7.58
C GLY A 43 6.15 9.38 6.23
N GLY A 44 4.88 8.98 6.13
CA GLY A 44 4.28 8.44 4.92
C GLY A 44 3.74 9.52 3.99
N THR A 45 3.20 9.08 2.86
CA THR A 45 2.49 9.91 1.88
C THR A 45 1.00 9.62 1.96
N PHE A 46 0.22 10.65 2.32
CA PHE A 46 -1.24 10.59 2.31
C PHE A 46 -1.77 10.88 0.89
N SER A 47 -2.81 10.15 0.49
CA SER A 47 -3.51 10.33 -0.78
C SER A 47 -5.02 10.21 -0.56
N GLN A 48 -5.82 10.96 -1.31
CA GLN A 48 -7.27 10.93 -1.24
C GLN A 48 -7.87 11.17 -2.63
N ASP A 49 -8.87 10.35 -2.97
CA ASP A 49 -9.63 10.43 -4.21
C ASP A 49 -11.11 10.13 -3.97
N ALA A 50 -11.89 10.03 -5.05
CA ALA A 50 -13.33 9.75 -4.97
C ALA A 50 -13.67 8.33 -4.45
N ARG A 51 -12.70 7.41 -4.49
CA ARG A 51 -12.85 6.01 -4.03
C ARG A 51 -12.52 5.86 -2.55
N GLY A 52 -11.71 6.76 -2.00
CA GLY A 52 -11.33 6.74 -0.59
C GLY A 52 -10.09 7.56 -0.29
N TYR A 53 -9.41 7.21 0.79
CA TYR A 53 -8.17 7.85 1.23
C TYR A 53 -7.22 6.80 1.76
N GLY A 54 -5.92 7.03 1.58
CA GLY A 54 -4.90 6.08 1.93
C GLY A 54 -3.60 6.75 2.38
N CYS A 55 -2.77 5.95 3.03
CA CYS A 55 -1.43 6.31 3.41
C CYS A 55 -0.47 5.21 2.98
N GLY A 56 0.62 5.55 2.30
CA GLY A 56 1.74 4.65 2.03
C GLY A 56 2.99 5.12 2.74
N THR A 57 3.74 4.21 3.36
CA THR A 57 5.02 4.52 4.01
C THR A 57 6.04 3.42 3.74
N ASP A 58 7.31 3.81 3.63
CA ASP A 58 8.40 2.87 3.51
C ASP A 58 8.72 2.27 4.89
N CYS A 59 8.15 1.11 5.15
CA CYS A 59 8.26 0.45 6.44
C CYS A 59 9.61 -0.22 6.68
N ALA A 60 10.35 -0.65 5.65
CA ALA A 60 11.61 -1.38 5.86
C ALA A 60 12.78 -1.02 4.93
N GLY A 61 12.66 0.02 4.11
CA GLY A 61 13.74 0.54 3.27
C GLY A 61 14.01 -0.29 2.03
N LYS A 62 13.09 -1.17 1.63
CA LYS A 62 13.28 -2.16 0.55
C LYS A 62 12.05 -2.28 -0.33
N ALA A 63 12.26 -2.56 -1.61
CA ALA A 63 11.17 -2.84 -2.54
C ALA A 63 10.26 -3.97 -2.02
N GLY A 64 8.94 -3.75 -2.05
CA GLY A 64 7.95 -4.71 -1.55
C GLY A 64 7.81 -4.75 -0.03
N THR A 65 8.39 -3.78 0.69
CA THR A 65 8.26 -3.64 2.14
C THR A 65 7.41 -2.44 2.57
N ASP A 66 6.66 -1.88 1.64
CA ASP A 66 5.79 -0.74 1.95
C ASP A 66 4.65 -1.17 2.87
N CYS A 67 4.31 -0.29 3.81
CA CYS A 67 3.07 -0.39 4.56
C CYS A 67 2.07 0.57 3.94
N THR A 68 0.93 0.04 3.53
CA THR A 68 -0.15 0.87 3.02
C THR A 68 -1.42 0.66 3.83
N VAL A 69 -2.16 1.73 4.07
CA VAL A 69 -3.50 1.70 4.63
C VAL A 69 -4.41 2.38 3.62
N PHE A 70 -5.51 1.75 3.26
CA PHE A 70 -6.54 2.31 2.41
C PHE A 70 -7.89 2.23 3.11
N CYS A 71 -8.58 3.36 3.18
CA CYS A 71 -9.91 3.48 3.74
C CYS A 71 -10.89 3.90 2.65
N SER A 72 -12.02 3.20 2.54
CA SER A 72 -13.10 3.60 1.64
C SER A 72 -13.85 4.83 2.14
N ALA A 73 -14.70 5.41 1.30
CA ALA A 73 -15.58 6.52 1.67
C ALA A 73 -16.49 6.21 2.89
N ASP A 74 -16.80 4.93 3.15
CA ASP A 74 -17.54 4.46 4.32
C ASP A 74 -16.69 4.39 5.61
N ASN A 75 -15.47 4.91 5.57
CA ASN A 75 -14.46 4.84 6.62
C ASN A 75 -14.03 3.41 6.96
N LYS A 76 -14.24 2.43 6.07
CA LYS A 76 -13.74 1.06 6.27
C LYS A 76 -12.30 0.99 5.82
N CYS A 77 -11.41 0.69 6.75
CA CYS A 77 -9.97 0.69 6.51
C CYS A 77 -9.43 -0.73 6.34
N THR A 78 -8.52 -0.85 5.38
CA THR A 78 -7.76 -2.04 5.03
C THR A 78 -6.28 -1.70 5.08
N ALA A 79 -5.44 -2.66 5.42
CA ALA A 79 -4.00 -2.44 5.51
C ALA A 79 -3.24 -3.55 4.79
N GLN A 80 -2.21 -3.17 4.05
CA GLN A 80 -1.19 -4.05 3.54
C GLN A 80 0.06 -3.85 4.39
N VAL A 81 0.51 -4.91 5.04
CA VAL A 81 1.68 -4.90 5.92
C VAL A 81 2.61 -6.07 5.61
N ILE A 82 3.90 -5.84 5.79
CA ILE A 82 4.94 -6.86 5.66
C ILE A 82 4.76 -7.96 6.72
N GLY A 83 5.00 -9.22 6.34
CA GLY A 83 5.34 -10.30 7.27
C GLY A 83 4.17 -10.92 8.04
N ALA A 84 3.00 -11.08 7.40
CA ALA A 84 1.79 -11.67 8.00
C ALA A 84 1.36 -11.01 9.33
N ARG A 85 1.76 -9.76 9.56
CA ARG A 85 1.38 -8.99 10.74
C ARG A 85 -0.14 -8.81 10.80
N ARG A 86 -0.65 -8.64 12.02
CA ARG A 86 -2.04 -8.29 12.30
C ARG A 86 -2.13 -6.98 13.07
N PRO A 87 -1.86 -5.82 12.44
CA PRO A 87 -2.12 -4.53 13.05
C PRO A 87 -3.57 -4.43 13.53
N ARG A 88 -3.77 -3.86 14.72
CA ARG A 88 -5.11 -3.60 15.30
C ARG A 88 -5.53 -2.13 15.17
N SER A 89 -4.61 -1.29 14.69
CA SER A 89 -4.82 0.14 14.48
C SER A 89 -4.11 0.58 13.20
N VAL A 90 -4.54 1.73 12.67
CA VAL A 90 -3.89 2.40 11.53
C VAL A 90 -2.43 2.75 11.85
N ALA A 91 -2.14 3.21 13.06
CA ALA A 91 -0.78 3.54 13.48
C ALA A 91 0.13 2.29 13.50
N ASP A 92 -0.37 1.14 13.98
CA ASP A 92 0.39 -0.11 13.96
C ASP A 92 0.63 -0.63 12.54
N ALA A 93 -0.32 -0.38 11.64
CA ALA A 93 -0.19 -0.77 10.24
C ALA A 93 0.92 0.03 9.54
N LEU A 94 1.01 1.33 9.82
CA LEU A 94 1.97 2.26 9.21
C LEU A 94 3.35 2.25 9.87
N THR A 95 3.56 1.44 10.92
CA THR A 95 4.88 1.35 11.57
C THR A 95 5.67 0.14 11.10
N LYS A 96 7.00 0.31 11.05
CA LYS A 96 7.97 -0.76 10.80
C LYS A 96 7.74 -1.93 11.75
N PRO A 97 7.78 -3.19 11.28
CA PRO A 97 7.80 -4.35 12.17
C PRO A 97 8.92 -4.18 13.21
N LYS A 98 8.58 -4.25 14.50
CA LYS A 98 9.60 -4.53 15.52
C LYS A 98 10.15 -5.91 15.18
N GLY A 99 11.37 -5.96 14.64
CA GLY A 99 12.02 -7.23 14.34
C GLY A 99 11.99 -8.11 15.59
N ARG A 100 11.66 -9.40 15.43
CA ARG A 100 12.03 -10.38 16.46
C ARG A 100 13.55 -10.26 16.60
N ARG A 101 14.00 -9.72 17.73
CA ARG A 101 15.31 -10.07 18.26
C ARG A 101 15.26 -11.52 18.73
#